data_AF-A0A259SHJ8-F1
#
_entry.id   AF-A0A259SHJ8-F1
#
_cell.length_a   1.000
_cell.length_b   1.000
_cell.length_c   1.000
_cell.angle_alpha   90.00
_cell.angle_beta   90.00
_cell.angle_gamma   90.00
#
_symmetry.space_group_name_H-M   'P 1'
#
loop_
_entity.id
_entity.type
_entity.pdbx_description
1 polymer ?
#
loop_
_entity_poly.entity_id
_entity_poly.type
_entity_poly.pdbx_seq_one_letter_code
_entity_poly.pdbx_strand_id
1 'polypeptide(L)' 'MLNMADSLARLGALAENPVVRTLATAFADAGFDLAVVGGPVRDALLGRPTHDLDFTTNAR' A
#
# COMPACT_ATOMS: atom_id res chain seq x y z
N MET A 1 11.95 6.29 17.47
CA MET A 1 11.38 7.64 17.29
C MET A 1 10.77 7.68 15.90
N LEU A 2 9.53 8.14 15.73
CA LEU A 2 8.96 8.28 14.38
C LEU A 2 9.68 9.42 13.66
N ASN A 3 10.31 9.11 12.54
CA ASN A 3 10.91 10.10 11.66
C ASN A 3 10.40 9.86 10.23
N MET A 4 10.42 10.91 9.41
CA MET A 4 9.83 10.86 8.07
C MET A 4 10.53 9.87 7.14
N ALA A 5 11.85 9.69 7.27
CA ALA A 5 12.60 8.74 6.45
C ALA A 5 12.17 7.30 6.73
N ASP A 6 12.03 6.92 8.01
CA ASP A 6 11.53 5.59 8.39
C ASP A 6 10.10 5.36 7.90
N SER A 7 9.23 6.37 7.99
CA SER A 7 7.86 6.29 7.51
C SER A 7 7.79 6.08 6.00
N LEU A 8 8.60 6.81 5.23
CA LEU A 8 8.70 6.63 3.78
C LEU A 8 9.25 5.25 3.40
N ALA A 9 10.27 4.77 4.11
CA ALA A 9 10.83 3.45 3.89
C ALA A 9 9.78 2.34 4.12
N ARG A 10 8.93 2.47 5.14
CA ARG A 10 7.84 1.51 5.42
C ARG A 10 6.72 1.58 4.39
N LEU A 11 6.37 2.77 3.89
CA LEU A 11 5.43 2.90 2.78
C LEU A 11 5.98 2.25 1.50
N GLY A 12 7.28 2.41 1.24
CA GLY A 12 7.95 1.70 0.14
C GLY A 12 7.89 0.18 0.32
N ALA A 13 8.18 -0.33 1.52
CA ALA A 13 8.06 -1.75 1.81
C ALA A 13 6.61 -2.29 1.67
N LEU A 14 5.61 -1.48 2.03
CA LEU A 14 4.20 -1.81 1.82
C LEU A 14 3.87 -1.89 0.32
N ALA A 15 4.37 -0.95 -0.49
CA ALA A 15 4.18 -0.96 -1.94
C ALA A 15 4.87 -2.16 -2.62
N GLU A 16 6.02 -2.58 -2.10
CA GLU A 16 6.77 -3.75 -2.57
C GLU A 16 6.21 -5.10 -2.10
N ASN A 17 5.18 -5.09 -1.25
CA ASN A 17 4.53 -6.32 -0.82
C ASN A 17 4.06 -7.13 -2.05
N PRO A 18 4.36 -8.44 -2.14
CA PRO A 18 4.02 -9.24 -3.32
C PRO A 18 2.54 -9.20 -3.70
N VAL A 19 1.63 -9.13 -2.72
CA VAL A 19 0.18 -9.03 -2.96
C VAL A 19 -0.16 -7.68 -3.57
N VAL A 20 0.40 -6.60 -3.00
CA VAL A 20 0.19 -5.23 -3.52
C VAL A 20 0.69 -5.13 -4.95
N ARG A 21 1.90 -5.61 -5.25
CA ARG A 21 2.44 -5.59 -6.61
C ARG A 21 1.61 -6.40 -7.59
N THR A 22 1.20 -7.60 -7.20
CA THR A 22 0.40 -8.50 -8.07
C THR A 22 -0.92 -7.84 -8.47
N LEU A 23 -1.62 -7.24 -7.52
CA LEU A 23 -2.86 -6.51 -7.79
C LEU A 23 -2.60 -5.23 -8.58
N ALA A 24 -1.59 -4.45 -8.21
CA ALA A 24 -1.25 -3.22 -8.92
C ALA A 24 -0.97 -3.47 -10.41
N THR A 25 -0.19 -4.51 -10.73
CA THR A 25 0.03 -4.93 -12.12
C THR A 25 -1.27 -5.34 -12.80
N ALA A 26 -2.08 -6.20 -12.18
CA ALA A 26 -3.34 -6.67 -12.78
C ALA A 26 -4.32 -5.53 -13.09
N PHE A 27 -4.45 -4.54 -12.19
CA PHE A 27 -5.30 -3.38 -12.41
C PHE A 27 -4.72 -2.43 -13.46
N ALA A 28 -3.40 -2.20 -13.45
CA ALA A 28 -2.73 -1.39 -14.46
C ALA A 28 -2.85 -1.99 -15.87
N ASP A 29 -2.68 -3.31 -16.01
CA ASP A 29 -2.84 -4.03 -17.28
C ASP A 29 -4.29 -3.95 -17.79
N ALA A 30 -5.26 -3.84 -16.89
CA ALA A 30 -6.67 -3.62 -17.22
C ALA A 30 -7.03 -2.13 -17.45
N GLY A 31 -6.08 -1.20 -17.32
CA GLY A 31 -6.29 0.23 -17.54
C GLY A 31 -6.93 0.98 -16.36
N PHE A 32 -6.81 0.44 -15.15
CA PHE A 32 -7.38 1.01 -13.93
C PHE A 32 -6.30 1.40 -12.90
N ASP A 33 -6.61 2.40 -12.09
CA ASP A 33 -5.78 2.80 -10.96
C ASP A 33 -6.09 1.91 -9.74
N LEU A 34 -5.06 1.59 -8.97
CA LEU A 34 -5.19 0.89 -7.70
C LEU A 34 -4.38 1.63 -6.63
N ALA A 35 -4.99 1.86 -5.46
CA ALA A 35 -4.32 2.45 -4.31
C ALA A 35 -4.54 1.61 -3.05
N VAL A 36 -3.48 1.45 -2.26
CA VAL A 36 -3.59 0.98 -0.87
C VAL A 36 -4.09 2.14 -0.02
N VAL A 37 -5.10 1.91 0.80
CA VAL A 37 -5.77 2.97 1.59
C VAL A 37 -5.97 2.54 3.04
N GLY A 38 -6.50 3.45 3.86
CA GLY A 38 -7.03 3.11 5.17
C GLY A 38 -5.98 2.65 6.18
N GLY A 39 -6.31 1.57 6.90
CA GLY A 39 -5.50 1.03 7.99
C GLY A 39 -4.03 0.75 7.63
N PRO A 40 -3.77 0.00 6.54
CA PRO A 40 -2.41 -0.33 6.10
C PRO A 40 -1.47 0.88 5.96
N VAL A 41 -1.96 1.97 5.37
CA VAL A 41 -1.16 3.18 5.12
C VAL A 41 -0.81 3.87 6.44
N ARG A 42 -1.81 4.03 7.32
CA ARG A 42 -1.62 4.59 8.66
C ARG A 42 -0.63 3.74 9.47
N ASP A 43 -0.77 2.42 9.43
CA ASP A 43 0.03 1.53 10.24
C ASP A 43 1.48 1.48 9.75
N ALA A 44 1.72 1.51 8.43
CA ALA A 44 3.06 1.68 7.86
C ALA A 44 3.70 3.02 8.27
N LEU A 45 2.96 4.13 8.18
CA LEU A 45 3.43 5.46 8.61
C LEU A 45 3.82 5.49 10.09
N LEU A 46 3.01 4.85 10.95
CA LEU A 46 3.22 4.79 12.40
C LEU A 46 4.18 3.68 12.85
N GLY A 47 4.68 2.85 11.92
CA GLY A 47 5.54 1.71 12.27
C GLY A 47 4.86 0.63 13.09
N ARG A 48 3.56 0.41 12.85
CA ARG A 48 2.76 -0.64 13.48
C ARG A 48 2.68 -1.86 12.56
N PRO A 49 2.49 -3.07 13.11
CA PRO A 49 2.17 -4.24 12.30
C PRO A 49 0.87 -4.01 11.51
N THR A 50 0.90 -4.36 10.22
CA THR A 50 -0.27 -4.36 9.34
C THR A 50 -0.70 -5.81 9.11
N HIS A 51 -1.96 -6.11 9.36
CA HIS A 51 -2.49 -7.48 9.23
C HIS A 51 -3.38 -7.66 7.99
N ASP A 52 -4.17 -6.65 7.67
CA ASP A 52 -5.08 -6.63 6.53
C ASP A 52 -4.58 -5.64 5.48
N LEU A 53 -5.01 -5.80 4.22
CA LEU A 53 -4.71 -4.89 3.12
C LEU A 53 -6.02 -4.38 2.50
N ASP A 54 -6.21 -3.07 2.57
CA ASP A 54 -7.36 -2.38 2.00
C ASP A 54 -6.96 -1.67 0.71
N PHE A 55 -7.76 -1.85 -0.34
CA PHE A 55 -7.53 -1.25 -1.64
C PHE A 55 -8.75 -0.46 -2.11
N THR A 56 -8.50 0.54 -2.95
CA THR A 56 -9.52 1.25 -3.73
C THR A 56 -9.09 1.34 -5.18
N THR A 57 -10.06 1.40 -6.09
CA THR A 57 -9.86 1.45 -7.55
C THR A 57 -10.93 2.28 -8.24
N ASN A 58 -10.65 2.75 -9.45
CA ASN A 58 -11.62 3.41 -10.32
C ASN A 58 -12.35 2.44 -11.28
N ALA A 59 -12.07 1.12 -11.22
CA ALA A 59 -12.85 0.11 -11.92
C ALA A 59 -14.33 0.13 -11.47
N ARG A 60 -15.26 -0.20 -12.38
CA ARG A 60 -16.71 -0.19 -12.15
C ARG A 60 -17.35 -1.53 -12.46
#